data_AF-A0A1Y4DX59-F1
#
_entry.id   AF-A0A1Y4DX59-F1
#
_cell.length_a   1.000
_cell.length_b   1.000
_cell.length_c   1.000
_cell.angle_alpha   90.00
_cell.angle_beta   90.00
_cell.angle_gamma   90.00
#
_symmetry.space_group_name_H-M   'P 1'
#
loop_
_entity.id
_entity.type
_entity.pdbx_description
1 polymer ?
#
loop_
_entity_poly.entity_id
_entity_poly.type
_entity_poly.pdbx_seq_one_letter_code
_entity_poly.pdbx_strand_id
1 'polypeptide(L)'
;MSARAPKTRGAAQHVFTAALFLLFVTALLLALVAGVGVYRRVHAAGAAARDARLAGALVANIVRSKDATGAIRLEEAPGGGQSLVMTERLASGTFETRLYLQDGALVEEYVPAGTPYDPARATELAQTVRFEVALDVSAGALTITTDDASTRVALRSADPFETPATAAENASADESVAAPARAAGAADAADAASEGGVA
;
A
#
# COMPACT_ATOMS: atom_id res chain seq x y z
N MET A 1 1.81 -41.80 80.50
CA MET A 1 1.86 -41.77 79.02
C MET A 1 1.75 -40.33 78.56
N SER A 2 2.83 -39.74 78.01
CA SER A 2 2.77 -38.40 77.42
C SER A 2 3.24 -38.52 75.97
N ALA A 3 2.30 -38.39 75.04
CA ALA A 3 2.54 -38.53 73.61
C ALA A 3 3.16 -37.23 73.07
N ARG A 4 4.36 -37.34 72.48
CA ARG A 4 5.08 -36.22 71.89
C ARG A 4 4.57 -35.98 70.46
N ALA A 5 3.95 -34.84 70.22
CA ALA A 5 3.49 -34.43 68.89
C ALA A 5 4.68 -34.22 67.92
N PRO A 6 4.60 -34.67 66.66
CA PRO A 6 5.71 -34.56 65.72
C PRO A 6 5.86 -33.13 65.17
N LYS A 7 7.11 -32.64 65.13
CA LYS A 7 7.50 -31.32 64.60
C LYS A 7 7.32 -31.27 63.08
N THR A 8 6.28 -30.59 62.60
CA THR A 8 6.03 -30.26 61.17
C THR A 8 6.76 -28.98 60.72
N ARG A 9 7.91 -28.65 61.32
CA ARG A 9 8.61 -27.38 61.03
C ARG A 9 9.26 -27.36 59.64
N GLY A 10 9.74 -28.50 59.14
CA GLY A 10 10.36 -28.60 57.81
C GLY A 10 9.35 -28.47 56.67
N ALA A 11 8.21 -29.15 56.75
CA ALA A 11 7.16 -29.10 55.72
C ALA A 11 6.58 -27.68 55.56
N ALA A 12 6.31 -26.98 56.66
CA ALA A 12 5.82 -25.61 56.62
C ALA A 12 6.84 -24.63 55.98
N GLN A 13 8.13 -24.85 56.23
CA GLN A 13 9.20 -24.04 55.64
C GLN A 13 9.34 -24.27 54.13
N HIS A 14 9.27 -25.52 53.67
CA HIS A 14 9.30 -25.83 52.24
C HIS A 14 8.06 -25.31 51.50
N VAL A 15 6.88 -25.38 52.12
CA VAL A 15 5.63 -24.81 51.57
C VAL A 15 5.74 -23.28 51.45
N PHE A 16 6.33 -22.60 52.44
CA PHE A 16 6.52 -21.15 52.39
C PHE A 16 7.48 -20.74 51.25
N THR A 17 8.62 -21.41 51.12
CA THR A 17 9.57 -21.13 50.03
C THR A 17 8.97 -21.46 48.66
N ALA A 18 8.22 -22.55 48.53
CA ALA A 18 7.54 -22.91 47.29
C ALA A 18 6.46 -21.88 46.91
N ALA A 19 5.69 -21.38 47.88
CA ALA A 19 4.68 -20.35 47.65
C ALA A 19 5.31 -19.03 47.19
N LEU A 20 6.42 -18.61 47.82
CA LEU A 20 7.14 -17.40 47.43
C LEU A 20 7.76 -17.53 46.03
N PHE A 21 8.32 -18.70 45.70
CA PHE A 21 8.85 -18.97 44.37
C PHE A 21 7.75 -18.94 43.31
N LEU A 22 6.60 -19.56 43.58
CA LEU A 22 5.45 -19.53 42.67
C LEU A 22 4.96 -18.09 42.46
N LEU A 23 4.84 -17.31 43.53
CA LEU A 23 4.46 -15.90 43.46
C LEU A 23 5.45 -15.07 42.63
N PHE A 24 6.75 -15.35 42.76
CA PHE A 24 7.77 -14.68 41.99
C PHE A 24 7.68 -15.02 40.50
N VAL A 25 7.50 -16.30 40.17
CA VAL A 25 7.30 -16.76 38.78
C VAL A 25 6.02 -16.18 38.19
N THR A 26 4.91 -16.15 38.92
CA THR A 26 3.68 -15.53 38.42
C THR A 26 3.84 -14.03 38.22
N ALA A 27 4.49 -13.31 39.14
CA ALA A 27 4.81 -11.89 38.96
C ALA A 27 5.72 -11.64 37.74
N LEU A 28 6.71 -12.50 37.49
CA LEU A 28 7.55 -12.47 36.29
C LEU A 28 6.75 -12.70 35.01
N LEU A 29 5.85 -13.68 35.00
CA LEU A 29 4.98 -13.95 33.86
C LEU A 29 4.00 -12.82 33.61
N LEU A 30 3.41 -12.23 34.67
CA LEU A 30 2.55 -11.05 34.55
C LEU A 30 3.35 -9.84 34.05
N ALA A 31 4.57 -9.62 34.53
CA ALA A 31 5.45 -8.55 34.05
C ALA A 31 5.87 -8.78 32.59
N LEU A 32 6.07 -10.01 32.15
CA LEU A 32 6.37 -10.36 30.77
C LEU A 32 5.15 -10.17 29.87
N VAL A 33 3.96 -10.61 30.30
CA VAL A 33 2.69 -10.38 29.59
C VAL A 33 2.34 -8.90 29.54
N ALA A 34 2.59 -8.14 30.61
CA ALA A 34 2.42 -6.68 30.63
C ALA A 34 3.47 -5.99 29.74
N GLY A 35 4.72 -6.45 29.75
CA GLY A 35 5.78 -5.95 28.87
C GLY A 35 5.44 -6.17 27.39
N VAL A 36 4.96 -7.37 27.04
CA VAL A 36 4.51 -7.72 25.68
C VAL A 36 3.17 -7.04 25.33
N GLY A 37 2.28 -6.86 26.30
CA GLY A 37 0.95 -6.25 26.13
C GLY A 37 0.98 -4.73 26.00
N VAL A 38 1.89 -4.05 26.70
CA VAL A 38 2.15 -2.61 26.55
C VAL A 38 2.85 -2.36 25.22
N TYR A 39 3.78 -3.22 24.80
CA TYR A 39 4.32 -3.19 23.44
C TYR A 39 3.21 -3.31 22.38
N ARG A 40 2.28 -4.26 22.55
CA ARG A 40 1.19 -4.45 21.57
C ARG A 40 0.13 -3.33 21.60
N ARG A 41 -0.22 -2.76 22.76
CA ARG A 41 -1.25 -1.70 22.85
C ARG A 41 -0.73 -0.31 22.46
N VAL A 42 0.52 0.01 22.77
CA VAL A 42 1.14 1.27 22.32
C VAL A 42 1.42 1.23 20.82
N HIS A 43 1.70 0.06 20.25
CA HIS A 43 1.78 -0.10 18.80
C HIS A 43 0.42 -0.23 18.10
N ALA A 44 -0.63 -0.80 18.70
CA ALA A 44 -1.94 -0.92 18.04
C ALA A 44 -2.72 0.41 17.99
N ALA A 45 -2.65 1.23 19.04
CA ALA A 45 -3.27 2.56 19.02
C ALA A 45 -2.43 3.60 18.25
N GLY A 46 -1.13 3.33 18.04
CA GLY A 46 -0.21 4.16 17.27
C GLY A 46 -0.01 3.74 15.82
N ALA A 47 -0.34 2.49 15.44
CA ALA A 47 -0.21 1.98 14.07
C ALA A 47 -1.32 2.53 13.16
N ALA A 48 -2.59 2.45 13.57
CA ALA A 48 -3.70 3.00 12.77
C ALA A 48 -3.51 4.51 12.47
N ALA A 49 -3.13 5.30 13.47
CA ALA A 49 -2.85 6.73 13.29
C ALA A 49 -1.53 7.03 12.54
N ARG A 50 -0.60 6.06 12.43
CA ARG A 50 0.61 6.18 11.59
C ARG A 50 0.33 5.80 10.15
N ASP A 51 -0.42 4.73 9.91
CA ASP A 51 -0.74 4.22 8.57
C ASP A 51 -1.58 5.24 7.77
N ALA A 52 -2.50 5.95 8.43
CA ALA A 52 -3.28 7.00 7.77
C ALA A 52 -2.51 8.29 7.46
N ARG A 53 -1.61 8.73 8.36
CA ARG A 53 -0.70 9.86 8.07
C ARG A 53 0.31 9.49 6.99
N LEU A 54 0.70 8.22 6.93
CA LEU A 54 1.51 7.67 5.84
C LEU A 54 0.71 7.66 4.53
N ALA A 55 -0.57 7.28 4.53
CA ALA A 55 -1.41 7.31 3.32
C ALA A 55 -1.49 8.71 2.70
N GLY A 56 -1.83 9.74 3.49
CA GLY A 56 -1.87 11.13 3.00
C GLY A 56 -0.50 11.64 2.51
N ALA A 57 0.58 11.32 3.22
CA ALA A 57 1.94 11.70 2.81
C ALA A 57 2.44 10.92 1.58
N LEU A 58 2.09 9.65 1.44
CA LEU A 58 2.41 8.80 0.30
C LEU A 58 1.69 9.30 -0.94
N VAL A 59 0.38 9.51 -0.85
CA VAL A 59 -0.39 10.08 -1.97
C VAL A 59 0.14 11.46 -2.32
N ALA A 60 0.43 12.32 -1.34
CA ALA A 60 1.05 13.62 -1.60
C ALA A 60 2.41 13.50 -2.30
N ASN A 61 3.23 12.53 -1.93
CA ASN A 61 4.52 12.28 -2.58
C ASN A 61 4.36 11.69 -3.99
N ILE A 62 3.43 10.76 -4.21
CA ILE A 62 3.14 10.17 -5.52
C ILE A 62 2.68 11.28 -6.45
N VAL A 63 1.67 12.05 -6.04
CA VAL A 63 1.17 13.17 -6.83
C VAL A 63 2.26 14.18 -7.08
N ARG A 64 3.00 14.59 -6.04
CA ARG A 64 4.11 15.51 -6.23
C ARG A 64 5.10 14.94 -7.22
N SER A 65 5.51 13.67 -7.13
CA SER A 65 6.49 13.06 -8.03
C SER A 65 6.04 13.02 -9.49
N LYS A 66 4.74 12.82 -9.74
CA LYS A 66 4.14 12.69 -11.08
C LYS A 66 3.48 13.98 -11.58
N ASP A 67 3.57 15.06 -10.81
CA ASP A 67 3.05 16.37 -11.20
C ASP A 67 3.88 16.97 -12.35
N ALA A 68 3.28 16.93 -13.53
CA ALA A 68 3.72 17.53 -14.78
C ALA A 68 2.52 18.19 -15.50
N THR A 69 2.79 19.00 -16.52
CA THR A 69 1.73 19.68 -17.30
C THR A 69 0.72 18.68 -17.88
N GLY A 70 -0.56 18.90 -17.60
CA GLY A 70 -1.65 18.02 -18.06
C GLY A 70 -1.49 16.55 -17.66
N ALA A 71 -0.91 16.28 -16.48
CA ALA A 71 -0.69 14.93 -15.98
C ALA A 71 -1.82 14.45 -15.09
N ILE A 72 -2.52 15.34 -14.38
CA ILE A 72 -3.46 14.96 -13.32
C ILE A 72 -4.90 15.09 -13.81
N ARG A 73 -5.70 14.04 -13.59
CA ARG A 73 -7.15 14.05 -13.83
C ARG A 73 -7.91 13.17 -12.84
N LEU A 74 -9.20 13.41 -12.74
CA LEU A 74 -10.13 12.59 -11.98
C LEU A 74 -11.00 11.78 -12.94
N GLU A 75 -11.10 10.48 -12.67
CA GLU A 75 -11.95 9.54 -13.37
C GLU A 75 -12.87 8.83 -12.38
N GLU A 76 -13.84 8.09 -12.91
CA GLU A 76 -14.70 7.21 -12.11
C GLU A 76 -14.02 5.86 -11.93
N ALA A 77 -13.79 5.47 -10.68
CA ALA A 77 -13.22 4.19 -10.32
C ALA A 77 -14.23 3.05 -10.51
N PRO A 78 -13.76 1.82 -10.75
CA PRO A 78 -14.61 0.63 -10.68
C PRO A 78 -15.40 0.59 -9.36
N GLY A 79 -16.72 0.44 -9.44
CA GLY A 79 -17.59 0.43 -8.25
C GLY A 79 -18.15 1.79 -7.80
N GLY A 80 -17.92 2.86 -8.56
CA GLY A 80 -18.61 4.16 -8.38
C GLY A 80 -17.92 5.14 -7.43
N GLY A 81 -16.60 5.02 -7.27
CA GLY A 81 -15.77 5.95 -6.48
C GLY A 81 -14.95 6.90 -7.34
N GLN A 82 -14.15 7.76 -6.70
CA GLN A 82 -13.18 8.61 -7.43
C GLN A 82 -11.88 7.84 -7.68
N SER A 83 -11.33 8.00 -8.89
CA SER A 83 -9.97 7.58 -9.25
C SER A 83 -9.13 8.81 -9.57
N LEU A 84 -8.00 8.97 -8.89
CA LEU A 84 -6.99 9.96 -9.23
C LEU A 84 -5.99 9.36 -10.21
N VAL A 85 -5.99 9.87 -11.44
CA VAL A 85 -5.14 9.38 -12.52
C VAL A 85 -4.03 10.39 -12.79
N MET A 86 -2.79 9.90 -12.80
CA MET A 86 -1.58 10.66 -13.08
C MET A 86 -0.89 10.07 -14.30
N THR A 87 -0.75 10.86 -15.36
CA THR A 87 -0.19 10.45 -16.64
C THR A 87 1.28 10.83 -16.74
N GLU A 88 2.12 9.84 -17.02
CA GLU A 88 3.54 9.99 -17.26
C GLU A 88 3.85 9.66 -18.73
N ARG A 89 4.41 10.64 -19.44
CA ARG A 89 4.78 10.50 -20.86
C ARG A 89 6.28 10.24 -20.94
N LEU A 90 6.67 9.03 -21.34
CA LEU A 90 8.06 8.61 -21.50
C LEU A 90 8.36 8.31 -22.97
N ALA A 91 9.64 8.24 -23.33
CA ALA A 91 10.04 7.81 -24.68
C ALA A 91 9.58 6.38 -25.02
N SER A 92 9.34 5.55 -24.00
CA SER A 92 8.82 4.18 -24.13
C SER A 92 7.30 4.09 -24.24
N GLY A 93 6.59 5.21 -24.14
CA GLY A 93 5.13 5.28 -24.17
C GLY A 93 4.53 6.06 -23.00
N THR A 94 3.20 6.17 -23.03
CA THR A 94 2.41 6.84 -22.01
C THR A 94 1.91 5.85 -20.97
N PHE A 95 2.15 6.16 -19.69
CA PHE A 95 1.75 5.34 -18.55
C PHE A 95 0.86 6.14 -17.60
N GLU A 96 0.00 5.43 -16.90
CA GLU A 96 -0.91 5.99 -15.92
C GLU A 96 -0.64 5.35 -14.56
N THR A 97 -0.57 6.19 -13.54
CA THR A 97 -0.65 5.79 -12.13
C THR A 97 -2.05 6.16 -11.64
N ARG A 98 -2.83 5.17 -11.21
CA ARG A 98 -4.23 5.35 -10.79
C ARG A 98 -4.36 5.02 -9.31
N LEU A 99 -4.97 5.92 -8.56
CA LEU A 99 -5.26 5.74 -7.14
C LEU A 99 -6.77 5.73 -6.91
N TYR A 100 -7.30 4.65 -6.35
CA TYR A 100 -8.73 4.49 -6.12
C TYR A 100 -9.02 3.51 -4.97
N LEU A 101 -10.27 3.45 -4.53
CA LEU A 101 -10.71 2.50 -3.52
C LEU A 101 -11.09 1.16 -4.14
N GLN A 102 -10.59 0.09 -3.54
CA GLN A 102 -11.00 -1.27 -3.80
C GLN A 102 -11.15 -2.02 -2.48
N ASP A 103 -12.33 -2.60 -2.22
CA ASP A 103 -12.60 -3.47 -1.07
C ASP A 103 -12.15 -2.92 0.31
N GLY A 104 -12.29 -1.59 0.52
CA GLY A 104 -11.91 -0.93 1.79
C GLY A 104 -10.42 -0.62 1.92
N ALA A 105 -9.67 -0.68 0.82
CA ALA A 105 -8.30 -0.24 0.74
C ALA A 105 -8.10 0.78 -0.38
N LEU A 106 -7.19 1.73 -0.16
CA LEU A 106 -6.62 2.57 -1.21
C LEU A 106 -5.57 1.75 -1.94
N VAL A 107 -5.76 1.61 -3.25
CA VAL A 107 -4.86 0.84 -4.12
C VAL A 107 -4.24 1.73 -5.20
N GLU A 108 -3.08 1.31 -5.69
CA GLU A 108 -2.36 1.91 -6.82
C GLU A 108 -2.25 0.94 -7.99
N GLU A 109 -2.59 1.40 -9.18
CA GLU A 109 -2.36 0.68 -10.43
C GLU A 109 -1.42 1.48 -11.33
N TYR A 110 -0.30 0.88 -11.77
CA TYR A 110 0.60 1.44 -12.76
C TYR A 110 0.55 0.65 -14.06
N VAL A 111 0.02 1.26 -15.11
CA VAL A 111 -0.29 0.58 -16.39
C VAL A 111 -0.07 1.51 -17.58
N PRO A 112 0.09 0.97 -18.80
CA PRO A 112 0.00 1.79 -20.02
C PRO A 112 -1.33 2.54 -20.09
N ALA A 113 -1.30 3.76 -20.63
CA ALA A 113 -2.49 4.58 -20.78
C ALA A 113 -3.60 3.87 -21.54
N GLY A 114 -4.86 4.05 -21.09
CA GLY A 114 -6.03 3.39 -21.69
C GLY A 114 -6.22 1.91 -21.36
N THR A 115 -5.32 1.30 -20.57
CA THR A 115 -5.53 -0.08 -20.08
C THR A 115 -6.78 -0.13 -19.19
N PRO A 116 -7.73 -1.06 -19.35
CA PRO A 116 -8.87 -1.18 -18.43
C PRO A 116 -8.42 -1.45 -17.00
N TYR A 117 -9.19 -0.99 -16.01
CA TYR A 117 -8.91 -1.27 -14.61
C TYR A 117 -8.88 -2.78 -14.33
N ASP A 118 -7.82 -3.23 -13.66
CA ASP A 118 -7.70 -4.60 -13.16
C ASP A 118 -7.32 -4.58 -11.66
N PRO A 119 -8.32 -4.66 -10.75
CA PRO A 119 -8.07 -4.67 -9.32
C PRO A 119 -7.11 -5.77 -8.84
N ALA A 120 -6.96 -6.87 -9.59
CA ALA A 120 -6.02 -7.94 -9.22
C ALA A 120 -4.55 -7.56 -9.44
N ARG A 121 -4.27 -6.52 -10.22
CA ARG A 121 -2.92 -5.99 -10.49
C ARG A 121 -2.58 -4.77 -9.65
N ALA A 122 -3.55 -4.24 -8.92
CA ALA A 122 -3.36 -3.08 -8.07
C ALA A 122 -2.57 -3.45 -6.81
N THR A 123 -1.74 -2.52 -6.35
CA THR A 123 -0.95 -2.65 -5.13
C THR A 123 -1.67 -1.92 -4.00
N GLU A 124 -1.92 -2.59 -2.89
CA GLU A 124 -2.49 -1.96 -1.69
C GLU A 124 -1.49 -0.94 -1.10
N LEU A 125 -1.95 0.30 -0.93
CA LEU A 125 -1.17 1.37 -0.29
C LEU A 125 -1.52 1.55 1.18
N ALA A 126 -2.82 1.56 1.50
CA ALA A 126 -3.32 1.79 2.85
C ALA A 126 -4.77 1.31 3.00
N GLN A 127 -5.14 0.89 4.20
CA GLN A 127 -6.54 0.63 4.54
C GLN A 127 -7.28 1.95 4.75
N THR A 128 -8.36 2.15 4.01
CA THR A 128 -9.25 3.30 4.18
C THR A 128 -10.56 3.05 3.44
N VAL A 129 -11.65 3.49 4.04
CA VAL A 129 -13.00 3.35 3.48
C VAL A 129 -13.49 4.62 2.78
N ARG A 130 -12.68 5.69 2.81
CA ARG A 130 -13.01 6.98 2.21
C ARG A 130 -11.80 7.51 1.44
N PHE A 131 -12.02 7.87 0.18
CA PHE A 131 -11.03 8.52 -0.65
C PHE A 131 -11.74 9.50 -1.55
N GLU A 132 -11.60 10.78 -1.24
CA GLU A 132 -12.17 11.87 -1.99
C GLU A 132 -11.06 12.82 -2.43
N VAL A 133 -11.08 13.23 -3.68
CA VAL A 133 -10.11 14.17 -4.24
C VAL A 133 -10.85 15.37 -4.83
N ALA A 134 -10.48 16.56 -4.36
CA ALA A 134 -10.96 17.82 -4.87
C ALA A 134 -9.80 18.59 -5.53
N LEU A 135 -9.95 18.95 -6.80
CA LEU A 135 -8.98 19.76 -7.54
C LEU A 135 -9.33 21.25 -7.37
N ASP A 136 -8.35 22.05 -6.99
CA ASP A 136 -8.43 23.49 -6.90
C ASP A 136 -7.52 24.11 -7.97
N VAL A 137 -8.14 24.37 -9.13
CA VAL A 137 -7.42 24.84 -10.32
C VAL A 137 -6.86 26.25 -10.12
N SER A 138 -7.59 27.14 -9.44
CA SER A 138 -7.14 28.51 -9.23
C SER A 138 -6.01 28.61 -8.21
N ALA A 139 -5.97 27.71 -7.23
CA ALA A 139 -4.88 27.62 -6.26
C ALA A 139 -3.73 26.70 -6.68
N GLY A 140 -3.83 25.99 -7.81
CA GLY A 140 -2.84 25.01 -8.25
C GLY A 140 -2.61 23.92 -7.20
N ALA A 141 -3.69 23.43 -6.58
CA ALA A 141 -3.60 22.48 -5.48
C ALA A 141 -4.68 21.40 -5.58
N LEU A 142 -4.46 20.29 -4.91
CA LEU A 142 -5.48 19.26 -4.70
C LEU A 142 -5.64 18.99 -3.22
N THR A 143 -6.85 18.59 -2.83
CA THR A 143 -7.17 18.19 -1.48
C THR A 143 -7.62 16.74 -1.50
N ILE A 144 -6.88 15.88 -0.81
CA ILE A 144 -7.23 14.47 -0.61
C ILE A 144 -7.86 14.34 0.76
N THR A 145 -9.03 13.73 0.82
CA THR A 145 -9.76 13.45 2.06
C THR A 145 -9.92 11.95 2.22
N THR A 146 -9.44 11.47 3.37
CA THR A 146 -9.58 10.09 3.83
C THR A 146 -10.46 10.06 5.09
N ASP A 147 -10.68 8.86 5.63
CA ASP A 147 -11.39 8.66 6.90
C ASP A 147 -10.73 9.40 8.08
N ASP A 148 -9.41 9.43 8.11
CA ASP A 148 -8.65 9.96 9.24
C ASP A 148 -8.13 11.40 9.03
N ALA A 149 -7.90 11.81 7.79
CA ALA A 149 -7.27 13.10 7.50
C ALA A 149 -7.68 13.71 6.17
N SER A 150 -7.64 15.05 6.12
CA SER A 150 -7.64 15.81 4.88
C SER A 150 -6.27 16.46 4.67
N THR A 151 -5.66 16.20 3.53
CA THR A 151 -4.31 16.67 3.16
C THR A 151 -4.40 17.50 1.90
N ARG A 152 -3.90 18.73 1.96
CA ARG A 152 -3.78 19.61 0.81
C ARG A 152 -2.37 19.52 0.23
N VAL A 153 -2.27 19.30 -1.07
CA VAL A 153 -1.02 19.17 -1.81
C VAL A 153 -0.96 20.27 -2.85
N ALA A 154 0.01 21.17 -2.71
CA ALA A 154 0.29 22.18 -3.72
C ALA A 154 1.05 21.53 -4.88
N LEU A 155 0.61 21.83 -6.09
CA LEU A 155 1.22 21.39 -7.33
C LEU A 155 2.31 22.41 -7.73
N ARG A 156 3.37 21.87 -8.31
CA ARG A 156 4.54 22.57 -8.82
C ARG A 156 4.37 22.96 -10.30
N SER A 157 3.60 22.19 -11.07
CA SER A 157 3.28 22.59 -12.45
C SER A 157 2.28 23.74 -12.46
N ALA A 158 2.43 24.67 -13.41
CA ALA A 158 1.54 25.82 -13.56
C ALA A 158 0.15 25.41 -14.07
N ASP A 159 0.10 24.40 -14.94
CA ASP A 159 -1.12 23.82 -15.50
C ASP A 159 -1.07 22.27 -15.40
N PRO A 160 -1.18 21.71 -14.19
CA PRO A 160 -1.04 20.27 -13.96
C PRO A 160 -2.24 19.46 -14.43
N PHE A 161 -3.39 20.11 -14.59
CA PHE A 161 -4.66 19.44 -14.84
C PHE A 161 -4.89 19.23 -16.33
N GLU A 162 -5.27 18.02 -16.69
CA GLU A 162 -5.70 17.74 -18.06
C GLU A 162 -7.10 18.35 -18.29
N THR A 163 -7.17 19.32 -19.20
CA THR A 163 -8.41 20.00 -19.62
C THR A 163 -8.92 19.34 -20.91
N PRO A 164 -10.23 19.36 -21.22
CA PRO A 164 -10.73 18.78 -22.47
C PRO A 164 -10.00 19.25 -23.74
N ALA A 165 -9.50 20.49 -23.75
CA ALA A 165 -8.68 21.02 -24.84
C ALA A 165 -7.30 20.33 -24.95
N THR A 166 -6.62 20.10 -23.83
CA THR A 166 -5.32 19.42 -23.82
C THR A 166 -5.46 17.93 -24.08
N ALA A 167 -6.55 17.30 -23.65
CA ALA A 167 -6.84 15.89 -23.94
C ALA A 167 -6.99 15.63 -25.45
N ALA A 168 -7.68 16.51 -26.17
CA ALA A 168 -7.83 16.41 -27.62
C ALA A 168 -6.51 16.61 -28.38
N GLU A 169 -5.69 17.56 -27.95
CA GLU A 169 -4.36 17.81 -28.53
C GLU A 169 -3.42 16.62 -28.27
N ASN A 170 -3.42 16.07 -27.05
CA ASN A 170 -2.59 14.93 -26.67
C ASN A 170 -2.99 13.64 -27.38
N ALA A 171 -4.29 13.39 -27.58
CA ALA A 171 -4.78 12.22 -28.32
C ALA A 171 -4.27 12.21 -29.77
N SER A 172 -4.10 13.38 -30.38
CA SER A 172 -3.56 13.50 -31.75
C SER A 172 -2.05 13.27 -31.85
N ALA A 173 -1.31 13.47 -30.75
CA ALA A 173 0.13 13.27 -30.68
C ALA A 173 0.52 11.80 -30.42
N ASP A 174 -0.30 11.05 -29.67
CA ASP A 174 -0.02 9.66 -29.29
C ASP A 174 -0.14 8.67 -30.48
N GLU A 175 -0.98 8.99 -31.47
CA GLU A 175 -1.14 8.18 -32.70
C GLU A 175 0.14 8.20 -33.58
N SER A 176 1.02 9.19 -33.40
CA SER A 176 2.28 9.33 -34.14
C SER A 176 3.44 8.49 -33.59
N VAL A 177 3.33 7.92 -32.38
CA VAL A 177 4.44 7.24 -31.68
C VAL A 177 4.17 5.75 -31.45
N ALA A 178 3.20 5.16 -32.15
CA ALA A 178 3.00 3.71 -32.17
C ALA A 178 4.16 3.01 -32.91
N ALA A 179 5.24 2.70 -32.18
CA ALA A 179 6.33 1.82 -32.62
C ALA A 179 5.84 0.35 -32.67
N PRO A 180 6.46 -0.51 -33.53
CA PRO A 180 5.73 -1.56 -34.22
C PRO A 180 5.39 -2.75 -33.31
N ALA A 181 4.21 -3.30 -33.55
CA ALA A 181 3.78 -4.60 -33.06
C ALA A 181 4.88 -5.65 -33.30
N ARG A 182 5.40 -6.23 -32.22
CA ARG A 182 6.20 -7.46 -32.31
C ARG A 182 5.30 -8.57 -32.84
N ALA A 183 5.50 -8.88 -34.11
CA ALA A 183 4.88 -9.98 -34.81
C ALA A 183 5.15 -11.31 -34.11
N ALA A 184 4.12 -12.16 -34.18
CA ALA A 184 4.17 -13.56 -33.84
C ALA A 184 5.35 -14.30 -34.50
N GLY A 185 5.96 -15.21 -33.74
CA GLY A 185 6.89 -16.21 -34.23
C GLY A 185 6.59 -17.54 -33.55
N ALA A 186 5.56 -18.24 -34.04
CA ALA A 186 5.42 -19.68 -33.87
C ALA A 186 6.20 -20.38 -35.00
N ALA A 187 6.75 -21.56 -34.66
CA ALA A 187 7.50 -22.49 -35.51
C ALA A 187 8.97 -22.13 -35.78
N ASP A 188 9.90 -22.80 -35.11
CA ASP A 188 10.60 -23.95 -35.72
C ASP A 188 11.43 -24.69 -34.64
N ALA A 189 11.13 -25.96 -34.42
CA ALA A 189 11.92 -26.86 -33.58
C ALA A 189 11.82 -28.27 -34.18
N ALA A 190 12.29 -28.38 -35.42
CA ALA A 190 12.73 -29.63 -36.01
C ALA A 190 14.10 -29.38 -36.63
N ASP A 191 15.15 -29.90 -35.99
CA ASP A 191 16.28 -30.58 -36.64
C ASP A 191 17.49 -30.60 -35.69
N ALA A 192 17.66 -31.73 -35.00
CA ALA A 192 18.93 -32.13 -34.41
C ALA A 192 18.87 -33.62 -34.08
N ALA A 193 19.45 -34.44 -34.96
CA ALA A 193 20.29 -35.61 -34.65
C ALA A 193 20.07 -36.76 -35.65
N SER A 194 20.73 -36.70 -36.80
CA SER A 194 21.18 -37.90 -37.50
C SER A 194 22.31 -37.57 -38.46
N GLU A 195 23.53 -37.35 -37.96
CA GLU A 195 24.73 -37.71 -38.69
C GLU A 195 25.78 -38.26 -37.70
N GLY A 196 26.06 -39.55 -37.86
CA GLY A 196 27.01 -40.31 -37.07
C GLY A 196 27.32 -41.63 -37.78
N GLY A 197 27.75 -41.54 -39.04
CA GLY A 197 28.37 -42.63 -39.77
C GLY A 197 29.88 -42.52 -39.68
N VAL A 198 30.53 -43.52 -39.08
CA VAL A 198 31.95 -43.80 -39.30
C VAL A 198 32.09 -45.29 -39.61
N ALA A 199 32.91 -45.51 -40.63
CA ALA A 199 33.40 -46.75 -41.24
C ALA A 199 33.75 -47.89 -40.27
#